data_AF-A0A4C1Y8J6-F1
#
_entry.id   AF-A0A4C1Y8J6-F1
#
_cell.length_a   1.000
_cell.length_b   1.000
_cell.length_c   1.000
_cell.angle_alpha   90.00
_cell.angle_beta   90.00
_cell.angle_gamma   90.00
#
_symmetry.space_group_name_H-M   'P 1'
#
loop_
_entity.id
_entity.type
_entity.pdbx_description
1 polymer ?
#
loop_
_entity_poly.entity_id
_entity_poly.type
_entity_poly.pdbx_seq_one_letter_code
_entity_poly.pdbx_strand_id
1 'polypeptide(L)'
;MLSQVFVFSRTAYSMIKERLRSRGVADITSKELEAYFSPWHAKHIGQIKVASGNKTVENWATKRLRVHYYIFSYPSLLKLHGEPALLKSLDSLLGNEALLQLELKTLAPAFKDAKKKKWFEEVIDNYLKLWENNM
;
A
#
# COMPACT_ATOMS: atom_id res chain seq x y z
N MET A 1 6.02 6.21 -2.47
CA MET A 1 5.68 4.81 -2.14
C MET A 1 5.88 4.54 -0.66
N LEU A 2 4.91 3.91 0.04
CA LEU A 2 5.05 3.43 1.42
C LEU A 2 5.28 1.91 1.41
N SER A 3 6.08 1.39 2.33
CA SER A 3 6.35 -0.04 2.47
C SER A 3 6.48 -0.46 3.93
N GLN A 4 6.21 -1.73 4.21
CA GLN A 4 6.36 -2.34 5.52
C GLN A 4 6.77 -3.80 5.38
N VAL A 5 7.72 -4.24 6.20
CA VAL A 5 8.23 -5.62 6.20
C VAL A 5 7.59 -6.41 7.33
N PHE A 6 7.18 -7.64 7.05
CA PHE A 6 6.64 -8.57 8.03
C PHE A 6 7.42 -9.88 7.98
N VAL A 7 7.81 -10.37 9.15
CA VAL A 7 8.50 -11.65 9.29
C VAL A 7 7.56 -12.64 9.94
N PHE A 8 7.37 -13.79 9.29
CA PHE A 8 6.49 -14.85 9.74
C PHE A 8 7.29 -16.09 10.15
N SER A 9 6.74 -16.87 11.08
CA SER A 9 7.22 -18.24 11.28
C SER A 9 6.89 -19.09 10.05
N ARG A 10 7.64 -20.18 9.83
CA ARG A 10 7.39 -21.08 8.70
C ARG A 10 5.94 -21.61 8.71
N THR A 11 5.42 -21.95 9.89
CA THR A 11 4.06 -22.45 10.08
C THR A 11 3.01 -21.38 9.73
N ALA A 12 3.15 -20.17 10.29
CA ALA A 12 2.21 -19.08 10.02
C ALA A 12 2.23 -18.69 8.54
N TYR A 13 3.42 -18.55 7.95
CA TYR A 13 3.57 -18.26 6.53
C TYR A 13 2.92 -19.32 5.64
N SER A 14 3.12 -20.61 5.95
CA SER A 14 2.53 -21.70 5.17
C SER A 14 1.01 -21.68 5.26
N MET A 15 0.44 -21.47 6.45
CA MET A 15 -1.01 -21.36 6.65
C MET A 15 -1.60 -20.19 5.84
N ILE A 16 -0.99 -19.00 5.94
CA ILE A 16 -1.44 -17.82 5.20
C ILE A 16 -1.35 -18.10 3.70
N LYS A 17 -0.20 -18.59 3.21
CA LYS A 17 0.02 -18.91 1.79
C LYS A 17 -1.02 -19.89 1.26
N GLU A 18 -1.35 -20.93 2.02
CA GLU A 18 -2.36 -21.91 1.65
C GLU A 18 -3.77 -21.30 1.60
N ARG A 19 -4.13 -20.44 2.55
CA ARG A 19 -5.39 -19.68 2.51
C ARG A 19 -5.47 -18.77 1.27
N LEU A 20 -4.38 -18.07 0.93
CA LEU A 20 -4.31 -17.20 -0.25
C LEU A 20 -4.46 -18.02 -1.54
N ARG A 21 -3.80 -19.18 -1.61
CA ARG A 21 -3.80 -20.06 -2.79
C ARG A 21 -5.16 -20.71 -3.03
N SER A 22 -5.83 -21.15 -1.96
CA SER A 22 -7.05 -21.96 -2.06
C SER A 22 -8.30 -21.16 -2.44
N ARG A 23 -8.46 -19.93 -1.95
CA ARG A 23 -9.65 -19.09 -2.26
C ARG A 23 -9.36 -17.85 -3.09
N GLY A 24 -8.08 -17.58 -3.37
CA GLY A 24 -7.66 -16.38 -4.08
C GLY A 24 -7.62 -15.14 -3.19
N VAL A 25 -6.88 -14.12 -3.65
CA VAL A 25 -6.67 -12.88 -2.90
C VAL A 25 -7.94 -12.01 -2.83
N ALA A 26 -8.84 -12.15 -3.81
CA ALA A 26 -10.08 -11.39 -3.87
C ALA A 26 -11.11 -11.81 -2.79
N ASP A 27 -11.01 -13.02 -2.25
CA ASP A 27 -11.90 -13.57 -1.22
C ASP A 27 -11.32 -13.41 0.20
N ILE A 28 -10.53 -12.36 0.42
CA ILE A 28 -9.93 -12.05 1.71
C ILE A 28 -10.53 -10.75 2.20
N THR A 29 -11.18 -10.82 3.35
CA THR A 29 -11.71 -9.64 4.00
C THR A 29 -10.56 -8.79 4.56
N SER A 30 -10.75 -7.47 4.64
CA SER A 30 -9.77 -6.57 5.28
C SER A 30 -9.44 -7.02 6.71
N LYS A 31 -10.43 -7.57 7.43
CA LYS A 31 -10.26 -8.09 8.79
C LYS A 31 -9.39 -9.35 8.85
N GLU A 32 -9.55 -10.28 7.92
CA GLU A 32 -8.64 -11.45 7.80
C GLU A 32 -7.22 -11.00 7.48
N LEU A 33 -7.07 -10.04 6.54
CA LEU A 33 -5.77 -9.51 6.19
C LEU A 33 -5.09 -8.82 7.39
N GLU A 34 -5.81 -7.96 8.12
CA GLU A 34 -5.31 -7.36 9.34
C GLU A 34 -4.91 -8.40 10.40
N ALA A 35 -5.70 -9.46 10.56
CA ALA A 35 -5.39 -10.54 11.49
C ALA A 35 -4.11 -11.29 11.09
N TYR A 36 -3.92 -11.60 9.81
CA TYR A 36 -2.71 -12.27 9.33
C TYR A 36 -1.45 -11.46 9.49
N PHE A 37 -1.54 -10.13 9.42
CA PHE A 37 -0.40 -9.23 9.55
C PHE A 37 -0.28 -8.60 10.95
N SER A 38 -1.07 -9.08 11.90
CA SER A 38 -1.00 -8.69 13.31
C SER A 38 0.15 -9.41 14.05
N PRO A 39 0.52 -8.94 15.25
CA PRO A 39 1.51 -9.59 16.11
C PRO A 39 1.16 -11.03 16.52
N TRP A 40 -0.08 -11.47 16.30
CA TRP A 40 -0.49 -12.85 16.57
C TRP A 40 0.10 -13.84 15.57
N HIS A 41 0.38 -13.41 14.33
CA HIS A 41 0.94 -14.25 13.27
C HIS A 41 2.34 -13.81 12.83
N ALA A 42 2.58 -12.50 12.79
CA ALA A 42 3.88 -11.94 12.44
C ALA A 42 4.82 -12.00 13.67
N LYS A 43 5.96 -12.66 13.51
CA LYS A 43 7.03 -12.72 14.51
C LYS A 43 7.73 -11.37 14.68
N HIS A 44 7.93 -10.66 13.58
CA HIS A 44 8.43 -9.29 13.60
C HIS A 44 7.64 -8.41 12.64
N ILE A 45 7.27 -7.23 13.13
CA ILE A 45 6.59 -6.20 12.35
C ILE A 45 7.55 -5.03 12.20
N GLY A 46 7.96 -4.77 10.96
CA GLY A 46 8.84 -3.67 10.61
C GLY A 46 8.14 -2.32 10.74
N GLN A 47 8.94 -1.27 10.85
CA GLN A 47 8.44 0.11 10.74
C GLN A 47 7.96 0.39 9.32
N ILE A 48 7.04 1.34 9.19
CA ILE A 48 6.61 1.85 7.89
C ILE A 48 7.71 2.75 7.35
N LYS A 49 8.09 2.53 6.09
CA LYS A 49 9.12 3.29 5.37
C LYS A 49 8.53 4.03 4.20
N VAL A 50 8.99 5.26 4.00
CA VAL A 50 8.62 6.13 2.88
C VAL A 50 9.79 6.17 1.90
N ALA A 51 9.58 5.68 0.68
CA ALA A 51 10.65 5.56 -0.32
C ALA A 51 11.22 6.92 -0.75
N SER A 52 10.42 7.99 -0.75
CA SER A 52 10.87 9.33 -1.12
C SER A 52 11.67 10.04 -0.03
N GLY A 53 11.79 9.47 1.17
CA GLY A 53 12.45 10.14 2.30
C GLY A 53 11.69 11.35 2.86
N ASN A 54 10.49 11.66 2.36
CA ASN A 54 9.67 12.77 2.84
C ASN A 54 9.33 12.60 4.33
N LYS A 55 9.93 13.44 5.18
CA LYS A 55 9.82 13.38 6.64
C LYS A 55 8.44 13.72 7.15
N THR A 56 7.68 14.55 6.44
CA THR A 56 6.28 14.87 6.79
C THR A 56 5.41 13.61 6.66
N VAL A 57 5.52 12.90 5.55
CA VAL A 57 4.79 11.65 5.30
C VAL A 57 5.27 10.55 6.27
N GLU A 58 6.57 10.45 6.53
CA GLU A 58 7.12 9.47 7.48
C GLU A 58 6.62 9.70 8.91
N ASN A 59 6.62 10.96 9.37
CA ASN A 59 6.09 11.34 10.68
C ASN A 59 4.59 11.12 10.79
N TRP A 60 3.84 11.46 9.75
CA TRP A 60 2.40 11.21 9.69
C TRP A 60 2.10 9.71 9.76
N ALA A 61 2.79 8.90 8.95
CA ALA A 61 2.59 7.45 8.90
C ALA A 61 2.89 6.81 10.25
N THR A 62 4.00 7.20 10.89
CA THR A 62 4.41 6.67 12.21
C THR A 62 3.37 6.97 13.30
N LYS A 63 2.69 8.12 13.22
CA LYS A 63 1.69 8.55 14.21
C LYS A 63 0.30 7.99 13.93
N ARG A 64 -0.14 7.96 12.68
CA ARG A 64 -1.53 7.66 12.29
C ARG A 64 -1.77 6.20 11.93
N LEU A 65 -0.75 5.53 11.37
CA LEU A 65 -0.84 4.13 10.91
C LEU A 65 -0.44 3.16 12.03
N ARG A 66 -1.10 3.30 13.18
CA ARG A 66 -0.93 2.41 14.34
C ARG A 66 -2.25 1.75 14.70
N VAL A 67 -2.18 0.46 14.97
CA VAL A 67 -3.29 -0.30 15.57
C VAL A 67 -3.06 -0.33 17.07
N HIS A 68 -4.09 0.05 17.83
CA HIS A 68 -4.05 0.13 19.28
C HIS A 68 -4.82 -1.04 19.89
N TYR A 69 -4.13 -1.82 20.71
CA TYR A 69 -4.71 -2.78 21.64
C TYR A 69 -4.66 -2.20 23.05
N TYR A 70 -5.33 -2.85 24.00
CA TYR A 70 -5.46 -2.37 25.36
C TYR A 70 -4.11 -2.08 26.05
N ILE A 71 -3.09 -2.90 25.79
CA ILE A 71 -1.77 -2.82 26.45
C ILE A 71 -0.59 -2.53 25.52
N PHE A 72 -0.79 -2.52 24.20
CA PHE A 72 0.28 -2.23 23.24
C PHE A 72 -0.27 -1.66 21.94
N SER A 73 0.62 -1.11 21.10
CA SER A 73 0.29 -0.73 19.73
C SER A 73 1.41 -1.14 18.78
N TYR A 74 1.07 -1.36 17.51
CA TYR A 74 2.03 -1.68 16.47
C TYR A 74 1.75 -0.89 15.19
N PRO A 75 2.78 -0.59 14.38
CA PRO A 75 2.58 0.04 13.08
C PRO A 75 1.90 -0.94 12.13
N SER A 76 0.91 -0.48 11.37
CA SER A 76 0.26 -1.30 10.34
C SER A 76 -0.14 -0.44 9.16
N LEU A 77 0.52 -0.67 8.02
CA LEU A 77 0.17 -0.05 6.74
C LEU A 77 -1.23 -0.48 6.28
N LEU A 78 -1.68 -1.68 6.69
CA LEU A 78 -2.99 -2.22 6.35
C LEU A 78 -4.15 -1.40 6.91
N LYS A 79 -3.91 -0.55 7.91
CA LYS A 79 -4.91 0.38 8.43
C LYS A 79 -5.47 1.31 7.33
N LEU A 80 -4.69 1.58 6.28
CA LEU A 80 -5.15 2.33 5.09
C LEU A 80 -6.27 1.62 4.32
N HIS A 81 -6.31 0.27 4.33
CA HIS A 81 -7.34 -0.49 3.63
C HIS A 81 -8.69 -0.45 4.37
N GLY A 82 -8.68 -0.34 5.70
CA GLY A 82 -9.89 -0.28 6.52
C GLY A 82 -10.43 1.13 6.75
N GLU A 83 -9.61 2.17 6.58
CA GLU A 83 -9.96 3.55 6.95
C GLU A 83 -9.76 4.54 5.78
N PRO A 84 -10.80 4.78 4.94
CA PRO A 84 -10.72 5.68 3.79
C PRO A 84 -10.28 7.11 4.14
N ALA A 85 -10.58 7.58 5.35
CA ALA A 85 -10.15 8.89 5.84
C ALA A 85 -8.62 8.99 5.98
N LEU A 86 -7.95 7.90 6.39
CA LEU A 86 -6.49 7.86 6.44
C LEU A 86 -5.89 7.88 5.05
N LEU A 87 -6.50 7.17 4.09
CA LEU A 87 -6.07 7.21 2.70
C LEU A 87 -6.19 8.63 2.12
N LYS A 88 -7.31 9.32 2.36
CA LYS A 88 -7.51 10.71 1.92
C LYS A 88 -6.51 11.67 2.59
N SER A 89 -6.23 11.49 3.88
CA SER A 89 -5.23 12.29 4.57
C SER A 89 -3.81 12.03 4.05
N LEU A 90 -3.49 10.78 3.71
CA LEU A 90 -2.22 10.43 3.08
C LEU A 90 -2.11 11.07 1.70
N ASP A 91 -3.16 11.00 0.90
CA ASP A 91 -3.23 11.59 -0.44
C ASP A 91 -3.00 13.11 -0.40
N SER A 92 -3.64 13.82 0.53
CA SER A 92 -3.39 15.25 0.74
C SER A 92 -1.94 15.58 1.12
N LEU A 93 -1.23 14.66 1.79
CA LEU A 93 0.18 14.81 2.17
C LEU A 93 1.15 14.45 1.04
N LEU A 94 0.73 13.55 0.16
CA LEU A 94 1.48 13.22 -1.06
C LEU A 94 1.28 14.28 -2.14
N GLY A 95 0.26 15.14 -2.01
CA GLY A 95 -0.18 16.03 -3.07
C GLY A 95 -0.96 15.25 -4.13
N ASN A 96 -1.71 15.95 -4.99
CA ASN A 96 -2.57 15.41 -6.05
C ASN A 96 -1.89 14.41 -7.03
N GLU A 97 -0.62 14.10 -6.86
CA GLU A 97 0.24 13.33 -7.75
C GLU A 97 0.03 11.81 -7.59
N ALA A 98 -0.30 11.33 -6.39
CA ALA A 98 -0.47 9.90 -6.12
C ALA A 98 -1.82 9.37 -6.64
N LEU A 99 -2.92 10.10 -6.42
CA LEU A 99 -4.22 9.80 -7.01
C LEU A 99 -4.17 9.93 -8.54
N LEU A 100 -3.51 10.97 -9.08
CA LEU A 100 -3.36 11.14 -10.52
C LEU A 100 -2.60 9.94 -11.12
N GLN A 101 -1.50 9.49 -10.52
CA GLN A 101 -0.77 8.32 -11.01
C GLN A 101 -1.59 7.02 -10.91
N LEU A 102 -2.41 6.87 -9.86
CA LEU A 102 -3.30 5.72 -9.69
C LEU A 102 -4.46 5.74 -10.69
N GLU A 103 -5.14 6.88 -10.86
CA GLU A 103 -6.21 7.10 -11.84
C GLU A 103 -5.71 6.92 -13.27
N LEU A 104 -4.52 7.43 -13.59
CA LEU A 104 -3.92 7.25 -14.90
C LEU A 104 -3.57 5.78 -15.16
N LYS A 105 -3.03 5.04 -14.18
CA LYS A 105 -2.78 3.60 -14.32
C LYS A 105 -4.06 2.76 -14.39
N THR A 106 -5.13 3.15 -13.69
CA THR A 106 -6.43 2.45 -13.75
C THR A 106 -7.23 2.78 -15.01
N LEU A 107 -6.87 3.83 -15.76
CA LEU A 107 -7.43 4.14 -17.09
C LEU A 107 -6.79 3.32 -18.21
N ALA A 108 -5.57 2.80 -18.05
CA ALA A 108 -4.90 1.99 -19.07
C ALA A 108 -5.71 0.77 -19.58
N PRO A 109 -6.48 0.04 -18.75
CA PRO A 109 -7.37 -1.03 -19.19
C PRO A 109 -8.64 -0.57 -19.93
N ALA A 110 -9.04 0.71 -19.82
CA ALA A 110 -10.24 1.24 -20.50
C ALA A 110 -10.01 1.44 -22.01
N PHE A 111 -8.76 1.48 -22.45
CA PHE A 111 -8.41 1.58 -23.86
C PHE A 111 -8.48 0.20 -24.54
N LYS A 112 -9.52 0.01 -25.35
CA LYS A 112 -9.72 -1.21 -26.16
C LYS A 112 -8.71 -1.35 -27.31
N ASP A 113 -8.15 -0.24 -27.76
CA ASP A 113 -7.15 -0.17 -28.84
C ASP A 113 -5.74 -0.28 -28.25
N ALA A 114 -5.02 -1.34 -28.63
CA ALA A 114 -3.67 -1.62 -28.15
C ALA A 114 -2.66 -0.51 -28.48
N LYS A 115 -2.84 0.19 -29.59
CA LYS A 115 -1.95 1.27 -30.03
C LYS A 115 -2.17 2.52 -29.19
N LYS A 116 -3.43 2.85 -28.88
CA LYS A 116 -3.79 3.97 -27.99
C LYS A 116 -3.38 3.71 -26.54
N LYS A 117 -3.54 2.47 -26.07
CA LYS A 117 -3.07 2.04 -24.75
C LYS A 117 -1.55 2.21 -24.61
N LYS A 118 -0.79 1.72 -25.58
CA LYS A 118 0.67 1.81 -25.56
C LYS A 118 1.17 3.26 -25.62
N TRP A 119 0.58 4.08 -26.48
CA TRP A 119 0.88 5.51 -26.53
C TRP A 119 0.58 6.20 -25.20
N PHE A 120 -0.56 5.88 -24.58
CA PHE A 120 -0.93 6.43 -23.28
C PHE A 120 0.05 6.01 -22.18
N GLU A 121 0.42 4.73 -22.12
CA GLU A 121 1.43 4.22 -21.17
C GLU A 121 2.80 4.91 -21.36
N GLU A 122 3.25 5.12 -22.61
CA GLU A 122 4.50 5.81 -22.91
C GLU A 122 4.47 7.30 -22.55
N VAL A 123 3.36 7.99 -22.81
CA VAL A 123 3.18 9.40 -22.43
C VAL A 123 3.16 9.54 -20.90
N ILE A 124 2.45 8.66 -20.19
CA ILE A 124 2.43 8.66 -18.73
C ILE A 124 3.82 8.36 -18.16
N ASP A 125 4.54 7.37 -18.70
CA ASP A 125 5.89 7.04 -18.25
C ASP A 125 6.87 8.20 -18.46
N ASN A 126 6.82 8.86 -19.63
CA ASN A 126 7.64 10.04 -19.89
C ASN A 126 7.28 11.23 -19.00
N TYR A 127 5.98 11.47 -18.77
CA TYR A 127 5.54 12.54 -17.89
C TYR A 127 6.05 12.29 -16.46
N LEU A 128 5.88 11.08 -15.94
CA LEU A 128 6.38 10.71 -14.61
C LEU A 128 7.90 10.89 -14.49
N LYS A 129 8.67 10.47 -15.51
CA LYS A 129 10.14 10.66 -15.53
C LYS A 129 10.55 12.13 -15.59
N LEU A 130 9.82 12.97 -16.32
CA LEU A 130 10.08 14.41 -16.37
C LEU A 130 9.78 15.09 -15.04
N TRP A 131 8.76 14.62 -14.32
CA TRP A 131 8.42 15.12 -12.99
C TRP A 131 9.41 14.68 -11.92
N GLU A 132 9.89 13.42 -11.96
CA GLU A 132 10.94 12.93 -11.05
C GLU A 132 12.27 13.67 -11.21
N ASN A 133 12.60 14.16 -12.41
CA ASN A 133 13.84 14.88 -12.70
C ASN A 133 13.79 16.39 -12.41
N ASN A 134 12.60 16.98 -12.22
CA ASN A 134 12.43 18.41 -11.95
C ASN A 134 12.26 18.73 -10.44
N MET A 135 12.45 17.73 -9.57
CA MET A 135 12.33 17.84 -8.12
C MET A 135 13.67 17.68 -7.40
#